data_AF-A0A0S1B3Y4-F1
#
_entry.id   AF-A0A0S1B3Y4-F1
#
_cell.length_a   1.000
_cell.length_b   1.000
_cell.length_c   1.000
_cell.angle_alpha   90.00
_cell.angle_beta   90.00
_cell.angle_gamma   90.00
#
_symmetry.space_group_name_H-M   'P 1'
#
loop_
_entity.id
_entity.type
_entity.pdbx_description
1 polymer ?
#
loop_
_entity_poly.entity_id
_entity_poly.type
_entity_poly.pdbx_seq_one_letter_code
_entity_poly.pdbx_strand_id
1 'polypeptide(L)'
;MTAALELETAAPDVQLRVSRIKGTVILACLHAGSQVPLAVAAEYPANCRPAGNGAVQLGGALLFLAAGEAQRLFAWLQAPAANAAAGGEA
;
A
#
# COMPACT_ATOMS: atom_id res chain seq x y z
N MET A 1 3.39 3.05 -15.49
CA MET A 1 2.54 2.48 -14.42
C MET A 1 3.47 2.02 -13.31
N THR A 2 3.41 2.62 -12.11
CA THR A 2 4.08 2.04 -10.94
C THR A 2 3.30 0.79 -10.57
N ALA A 3 3.92 -0.39 -10.66
CA ALA A 3 3.28 -1.65 -10.29
C ALA A 3 2.73 -1.57 -8.86
N ALA A 4 1.55 -2.16 -8.63
CA ALA A 4 1.01 -2.29 -7.28
C ALA A 4 1.99 -3.13 -6.43
N LEU A 5 2.16 -2.73 -5.17
CA LEU A 5 2.95 -3.46 -4.18
C LEU A 5 2.03 -4.35 -3.37
N GLU A 6 2.32 -5.64 -3.34
CA GLU A 6 1.63 -6.60 -2.48
C GLU A 6 2.48 -6.89 -1.25
N LEU A 7 1.84 -6.79 -0.09
CA LEU A 7 2.44 -6.92 1.22
C LEU A 7 1.64 -7.95 2.02
N GLU A 8 2.36 -8.74 2.82
CA GLU A 8 1.74 -9.66 3.78
C GLU A 8 1.39 -8.92 5.06
N THR A 9 0.19 -9.19 5.61
CA THR A 9 -0.19 -8.66 6.91
C THR A 9 0.19 -9.63 8.03
N ALA A 10 0.15 -9.17 9.28
CA ALA A 10 0.33 -10.07 10.42
C ALA A 10 -0.86 -11.03 10.61
N ALA A 11 -2.01 -10.74 9.99
CA ALA A 11 -3.17 -11.61 10.02
C ALA A 11 -3.07 -12.65 8.88
N PRO A 12 -3.24 -13.95 9.19
CA PRO A 12 -3.31 -15.00 8.17
C PRO A 12 -4.39 -14.70 7.14
N ASP A 13 -4.14 -15.09 5.88
CA ASP A 13 -5.06 -14.94 4.75
C ASP A 13 -5.52 -13.50 4.45
N VAL A 14 -4.81 -12.50 5.00
CA VAL A 14 -5.05 -11.09 4.69
C VAL A 14 -3.80 -10.49 4.08
N GLN A 15 -3.96 -9.93 2.89
CA GLN A 15 -2.91 -9.24 2.14
C GLN A 15 -3.23 -7.76 2.03
N LEU A 16 -2.19 -6.93 1.95
CA LEU A 16 -2.32 -5.51 1.67
C LEU A 16 -1.78 -5.22 0.27
N ARG A 17 -2.66 -4.81 -0.63
CA ARG A 17 -2.29 -4.27 -1.93
C ARG A 17 -2.21 -2.75 -1.87
N VAL A 18 -1.09 -2.20 -2.30
CA VAL A 18 -0.81 -0.78 -2.30
C VAL A 18 -0.57 -0.31 -3.73
N SER A 19 -1.27 0.74 -4.16
CA SER A 19 -1.11 1.30 -5.51
C SER A 19 -1.05 2.83 -5.48
N ARG A 20 -0.53 3.45 -6.54
CA ARG A 20 -0.48 4.91 -6.69
C ARG A 20 -1.42 5.34 -7.80
N ILE A 21 -2.33 6.25 -7.49
CA ILE A 21 -3.25 6.86 -8.44
C ILE A 21 -3.20 8.37 -8.26
N LYS A 22 -2.71 9.09 -9.27
CA LYS A 22 -2.68 10.57 -9.33
C LYS A 22 -2.09 11.23 -8.05
N GLY A 23 -1.03 10.65 -7.49
CA GLY A 23 -0.35 11.18 -6.30
C GLY A 23 -0.92 10.69 -4.95
N THR A 24 -2.04 9.96 -4.98
CA THR A 24 -2.63 9.31 -3.81
C THR A 24 -2.20 7.84 -3.76
N VAL A 25 -2.02 7.31 -2.54
CA VAL A 25 -1.81 5.90 -2.28
C VAL A 25 -3.15 5.25 -1.98
N ILE A 26 -3.51 4.23 -2.75
CA ILE A 26 -4.68 3.39 -2.49
C ILE A 26 -4.21 2.12 -1.82
N LEU A 27 -4.82 1.82 -0.68
CA LEU A 27 -4.54 0.68 0.18
C LEU A 27 -5.77 -0.21 0.18
N ALA A 28 -5.62 -1.46 -0.21
CA ALA A 28 -6.69 -2.45 -0.17
C ALA A 28 -6.23 -3.64 0.66
N CYS A 29 -6.88 -3.85 1.81
CA CYS A 29 -6.77 -5.10 2.55
C CYS A 29 -7.67 -6.12 1.86
N LEU A 30 -7.10 -7.23 1.41
CA LEU A 30 -7.76 -8.26 0.63
C LEU A 30 -7.74 -9.57 1.41
N HIS A 31 -8.82 -10.35 1.33
CA HIS A 31 -8.75 -11.77 1.68
C HIS A 31 -7.95 -12.51 0.59
N ALA A 32 -6.85 -13.16 0.96
CA ALA A 32 -5.87 -13.71 0.03
C ALA A 32 -6.49 -14.73 -0.94
N GLY A 33 -7.35 -15.62 -0.44
CA GLY A 33 -7.93 -16.70 -1.25
C GLY A 33 -9.01 -16.24 -2.24
N SER A 34 -9.81 -15.23 -1.89
CA SER A 34 -10.93 -14.76 -2.72
C SER A 34 -10.67 -13.43 -3.42
N GLN A 35 -9.58 -12.74 -3.07
CA GLN A 35 -9.23 -11.40 -3.53
C GLN A 35 -10.33 -10.34 -3.26
N VAL A 36 -11.25 -10.63 -2.33
CA VAL A 36 -12.30 -9.71 -1.91
C VAL A 36 -11.70 -8.63 -1.01
N PRO A 37 -11.94 -7.33 -1.29
CA PRO A 37 -11.49 -6.27 -0.41
C PRO A 37 -12.29 -6.29 0.91
N LEU A 38 -11.56 -6.43 2.01
CA LEU A 38 -12.07 -6.32 3.37
C LEU A 38 -12.15 -4.85 3.81
N ALA A 39 -11.18 -4.05 3.37
CA ALA A 39 -11.14 -2.61 3.62
C ALA A 39 -10.36 -1.92 2.50
N VAL A 40 -10.75 -0.68 2.18
CA VAL A 40 -10.04 0.18 1.23
C VAL A 40 -9.88 1.56 1.84
N ALA A 41 -8.67 2.12 1.74
CA ALA A 41 -8.36 3.47 2.16
C ALA A 41 -7.56 4.18 1.07
N ALA A 42 -7.65 5.50 1.05
CA ALA A 42 -6.89 6.36 0.16
C ALA A 42 -6.22 7.44 1.00
N GLU A 43 -4.92 7.58 0.88
CA GLU A 43 -4.14 8.52 1.70
C GLU A 43 -3.02 9.16 0.87
N TYR A 44 -2.60 10.35 1.31
CA TYR A 44 -1.39 10.94 0.76
C TYR A 44 -0.15 10.19 1.28
N PRO A 45 0.89 9.99 0.46
CA PRO A 45 2.13 9.35 0.91
C PRO A 45 2.72 9.99 2.18
N ALA A 46 2.59 11.31 2.34
CA ALA A 46 3.07 12.05 3.50
C ALA A 46 2.34 11.69 4.82
N ASN A 47 1.13 11.14 4.74
CA ASN A 47 0.36 10.68 5.91
C ASN A 47 0.72 9.24 6.32
N CYS A 48 1.56 8.57 5.55
CA CYS A 48 2.03 7.22 5.84
C CYS A 48 3.27 7.30 6.72
N ARG A 49 3.20 6.76 7.94
CA ARG A 49 4.32 6.80 8.89
C ARG A 49 4.55 5.47 9.58
N PRO A 50 5.80 5.12 9.93
CA PRO A 50 6.06 3.94 10.74
C PRO A 50 5.31 4.04 12.07
N ALA A 51 4.73 2.93 12.50
CA ALA A 51 4.27 2.73 13.86
C ALA A 51 5.06 1.56 14.46
N GLY A 52 5.39 1.59 15.75
CA GLY A 52 6.28 0.58 16.36
C GLY A 52 5.83 -0.87 16.11
N ASN A 53 6.77 -1.82 16.20
CA ASN A 53 6.54 -3.26 16.03
C ASN A 53 6.02 -3.72 14.64
N GLY A 54 6.60 -3.19 13.56
CA GLY A 54 6.21 -3.61 12.20
C GLY A 54 4.84 -3.10 11.76
N ALA A 55 4.29 -2.14 12.49
CA ALA A 55 3.04 -1.49 12.14
C ALA A 55 3.28 -0.26 11.24
N VAL A 56 2.24 0.11 10.50
CA VAL A 56 2.21 1.30 9.67
C VAL A 56 0.95 2.07 10.01
N GLN A 57 1.10 3.36 10.26
CA GLN A 57 -0.04 4.26 10.39
C GLN A 57 -0.32 4.94 9.06
N LEU A 58 -1.59 4.90 8.64
CA LEU A 58 -2.09 5.42 7.38
C LEU A 58 -3.29 6.29 7.70
N GLY A 59 -3.05 7.60 7.84
CA GLY A 59 -4.05 8.52 8.39
C GLY A 59 -4.48 8.08 9.79
N GLY A 60 -5.77 7.75 9.96
CA GLY A 60 -6.34 7.23 11.20
C GLY A 60 -6.23 5.71 11.40
N ALA A 61 -5.82 4.95 10.38
CA ALA A 61 -5.73 3.49 10.45
C ALA A 61 -4.34 3.03 10.91
N LEU A 62 -4.30 1.94 11.67
CA LEU A 62 -3.08 1.23 12.05
C LEU A 62 -3.11 -0.17 11.42
N LEU A 63 -2.11 -0.48 10.60
CA LEU A 63 -1.96 -1.79 9.97
C LEU A 63 -0.75 -2.51 10.53
N PHE A 64 -0.91 -3.77 10.92
CA PHE A 64 0.19 -4.64 11.34
C PHE A 64 0.62 -5.49 10.15
N LEU A 65 1.86 -5.32 9.71
CA LEU A 65 2.42 -6.06 8.59
C LEU A 65 3.31 -7.20 9.06
N ALA A 66 3.53 -8.20 8.21
CA ALA A 66 4.50 -9.25 8.48
C ALA A 66 5.93 -8.68 8.59
N ALA A 67 6.84 -9.46 9.18
CA ALA A 67 8.21 -9.01 9.39
C ALA A 67 8.88 -8.60 8.07
N GLY A 68 9.43 -7.37 8.01
CA GLY A 68 10.11 -6.83 6.82
C GLY A 68 9.19 -6.09 5.84
N GLU A 69 7.88 -6.26 5.93
CA GLU A 69 6.92 -5.70 4.96
C GLU A 69 6.74 -4.18 5.13
N ALA A 70 6.82 -3.66 6.36
CA ALA A 70 6.81 -2.22 6.59
C ALA A 70 7.99 -1.53 5.90
N GLN A 71 9.19 -2.13 5.95
CA GLN A 71 10.38 -1.61 5.28
C GLN A 71 10.21 -1.62 3.75
N ARG A 72 9.63 -2.70 3.21
CA ARG A 72 9.28 -2.78 1.77
C ARG A 72 8.30 -1.68 1.37
N LEU A 73 7.28 -1.42 2.18
CA LEU A 73 6.32 -0.35 1.93
C LEU A 73 7.01 1.02 1.88
N PHE A 74 7.83 1.37 2.87
CA PHE A 74 8.49 2.67 2.89
C PHE A 74 9.52 2.85 1.78
N ALA A 75 10.27 1.79 1.44
CA ALA A 75 11.15 1.81 0.29
C ALA A 75 10.36 2.08 -1.01
N TRP A 76 9.21 1.43 -1.17
CA TRP A 76 8.33 1.66 -2.31
C TRP A 76 7.70 3.05 -2.29
N LEU A 77 7.33 3.61 -1.13
CA LEU A 77 6.80 4.97 -0.99
C LEU A 77 7.84 6.05 -1.34
N GLN A 78 9.12 5.79 -1.07
CA GLN A 78 10.22 6.70 -1.43
C GLN A 78 10.62 6.57 -2.90
N ALA A 79 10.34 5.44 -3.55
CA ALA A 79 10.62 5.28 -4.97
C ALA A 79 9.84 6.34 -5.78
N PRO A 80 10.48 6.99 -6.77
CA PRO A 80 9.77 7.90 -7.66
C PRO A 80 8.62 7.15 -8.31
N ALA A 81 7.44 7.76 -8.37
CA ALA A 81 6.36 7.21 -9.17
C ALA A 81 6.89 7.15 -10.60
N ALA A 82 6.99 5.94 -11.18
CA ALA A 82 7.36 5.84 -12.58
C ALA A 82 6.29 6.61 -13.37
N ASN A 83 6.69 7.79 -13.90
CA ASN A 83 5.79 8.71 -14.57
C ASN A 83 4.86 7.94 -15.51
N ALA A 84 3.56 8.16 -15.36
CA ALA A 84 2.57 7.75 -16.34
C ALA A 84 2.75 8.62 -17.60
N ALA A 85 3.80 8.34 -18.38
CA ALA A 85 4.04 8.94 -19.68
C ALA A 85 4.04 7.82 -20.72
N ALA A 86 2.84 7.38 -21.12
CA ALA A 86 2.52 6.76 -22.42
C ALA A 86 1.02 6.40 -22.46
N GLY A 87 0.29 7.07 -23.35
CA GLY A 87 -1.17 7.00 -23.56
C GLY A 87 -1.73 8.41 -23.46
N GLY A 88 -1.71 9.26 -24.50
CA GLY A 88 -2.33 8.99 -25.81
C GLY A 88 -3.84 8.88 -25.56
N GLU A 89 -4.68 9.87 -25.87
CA GLU A 89 -4.92 10.45 -27.19
C GLU A 89 -5.30 11.94 -27.13
N ALA A 90 -5.30 12.53 -28.33
CA ALA A 90 -5.61 13.91 -28.70
C ALA A 90 -7.08 14.31 -28.47
#